data_AF-A0A936MBN4-F1
#
_entry.id   AF-A0A936MBN4-F1
#
_cell.length_a   1.000
_cell.length_b   1.000
_cell.length_c   1.000
_cell.angle_alpha   90.00
_cell.angle_beta   90.00
_cell.angle_gamma   90.00
#
_symmetry.space_group_name_H-M   'P 1'
#
loop_
_entity.id
_entity.type
_entity.pdbx_description
1 polymer ?
#
loop_
_entity_poly.entity_id
_entity_poly.type
_entity_poly.pdbx_seq_one_letter_code
_entity_poly.pdbx_strand_id
1 'polypeptide(L)'
;MKTFLVEIKETVTRIIEVKSDSSDKAVNLVRDLYMCQDLMLSREDISDVEFKEYIKGPIDEKSKQILKIIEYMYEDEQRHYEENDIPPNGHIYLSIKRLKELI
;
A
#
# COMPACT_ATOMS: atom_id res chain seq x y z
N MET A 1 -13.52 -14.45 34.23
CA MET A 1 -13.37 -14.44 32.76
C MET A 1 -12.51 -13.25 32.36
N LYS A 2 -11.72 -13.36 31.29
CA LYS A 2 -10.91 -12.26 30.73
C LYS A 2 -11.37 -11.96 29.31
N THR A 3 -11.29 -10.71 28.90
CA THR A 3 -11.59 -10.25 27.54
C THR A 3 -10.29 -10.17 26.76
N PHE A 4 -10.31 -10.64 25.51
CA PHE A 4 -9.19 -10.57 24.57
C PHE A 4 -9.64 -9.84 23.32
N LEU A 5 -8.72 -9.12 22.69
CA LEU A 5 -8.93 -8.52 21.39
C LEU A 5 -8.29 -9.45 20.35
N VAL A 6 -8.97 -9.67 19.22
CA VAL A 6 -8.50 -10.52 18.13
C VAL A 6 -8.61 -9.72 16.85
N GLU A 7 -7.51 -9.65 16.10
CA GLU A 7 -7.50 -9.10 14.75
C GLU A 7 -7.87 -10.21 13.77
N ILE A 8 -8.78 -9.87 12.86
CA ILE A 8 -9.18 -10.71 11.74
C ILE A 8 -8.82 -9.94 10.48
N LYS A 9 -8.03 -10.56 9.60
CA LYS A 9 -7.63 -9.97 8.32
C LYS A 9 -8.02 -10.92 7.19
N GLU A 10 -8.75 -10.40 6.23
CA GLU A 10 -9.17 -11.15 5.04
C GLU A 10 -8.39 -10.66 3.82
N THR A 11 -7.94 -11.57 2.98
CA THR A 11 -7.43 -11.28 1.63
C THR A 11 -8.48 -11.73 0.63
N VAL A 12 -8.99 -10.80 -0.19
CA VAL A 12 -9.96 -11.07 -1.26
C VAL A 12 -9.29 -10.98 -2.63
N THR A 13 -9.47 -12.02 -3.45
CA THR A 13 -8.86 -12.13 -4.77
C THR A 13 -9.85 -12.70 -5.77
N ARG A 14 -10.07 -12.01 -6.88
CA ARG A 14 -10.84 -12.51 -8.03
C ARG A 14 -10.01 -12.36 -9.30
N ILE A 15 -9.98 -13.40 -10.11
CA ILE A 15 -9.41 -13.36 -11.46
C ILE A 15 -10.56 -13.14 -12.44
N ILE A 16 -10.46 -12.11 -13.27
CA ILE A 16 -11.46 -11.80 -14.29
C ILE A 16 -10.81 -11.71 -15.66
N GLU A 17 -11.54 -12.18 -16.68
CA GLU A 17 -11.13 -12.04 -18.07
C GLU A 17 -11.64 -10.70 -18.63
N VAL A 18 -10.74 -9.93 -19.24
CA VAL A 18 -11.07 -8.66 -19.87
C VAL A 18 -10.43 -8.55 -21.24
N LYS A 19 -11.14 -7.96 -22.19
CA LYS A 19 -10.62 -7.67 -23.53
C LYS A 19 -9.93 -6.32 -23.52
N SER A 20 -8.68 -6.28 -23.96
CA SER A 20 -7.87 -5.07 -24.00
C SER A 20 -6.72 -5.24 -24.99
N ASP A 21 -6.25 -4.13 -25.56
CA ASP A 21 -5.11 -4.12 -26.49
C ASP A 21 -3.76 -4.32 -25.78
N SER A 22 -3.70 -4.12 -24.46
CA SER A 22 -2.49 -4.31 -23.65
C SER A 22 -2.79 -4.66 -22.20
N SER A 23 -1.79 -5.22 -21.52
CA SER A 23 -1.85 -5.53 -20.08
C SER A 23 -2.11 -4.28 -19.23
N ASP A 24 -1.40 -3.18 -19.49
CA ASP A 24 -1.58 -1.95 -18.71
C ASP A 24 -2.98 -1.35 -18.87
N LYS A 25 -3.51 -1.37 -20.10
CA LYS A 25 -4.89 -0.94 -20.36
C LYS A 25 -5.91 -1.85 -19.66
N ALA A 26 -5.66 -3.16 -19.60
CA ALA A 26 -6.51 -4.11 -18.90
C ALA A 26 -6.55 -3.83 -17.39
N VAL A 27 -5.39 -3.61 -16.78
CA VAL A 27 -5.29 -3.27 -15.36
C VAL A 27 -5.98 -1.94 -15.04
N ASN A 28 -5.74 -0.90 -15.85
CA ASN A 28 -6.38 0.40 -15.65
C ASN A 28 -7.91 0.32 -15.80
N LEU A 29 -8.41 -0.42 -16.81
CA LEU A 29 -9.85 -0.65 -16.99
C LEU A 29 -10.49 -1.29 -15.75
N VAL A 30 -9.88 -2.37 -15.24
CA VAL A 30 -10.40 -3.08 -14.06
C VAL A 30 -10.34 -2.21 -12.81
N ARG A 31 -9.26 -1.43 -12.64
CA ARG A 31 -9.14 -0.47 -11.54
C ARG A 31 -10.26 0.56 -11.60
N ASP A 32 -10.53 1.13 -12.77
CA ASP A 32 -11.54 2.17 -12.92
C ASP A 32 -12.95 1.60 -12.65
N LEU A 33 -13.26 0.39 -13.14
CA LEU A 33 -14.50 -0.34 -12.80
C LEU A 33 -14.64 -0.60 -11.31
N TYR A 34 -13.54 -0.96 -10.63
CA TYR A 34 -13.53 -1.21 -9.19
C TYR A 34 -13.79 0.07 -8.39
N MET A 35 -13.14 1.18 -8.79
CA MET A 35 -13.29 2.48 -8.13
C MET A 35 -14.67 3.10 -8.35
N CYS A 36 -15.30 2.83 -9.49
CA CYS A 36 -16.68 3.25 -9.81
C CYS A 36 -17.76 2.34 -9.20
N GLN A 37 -17.38 1.30 -8.45
CA GLN A 37 -18.28 0.28 -7.87
C GLN A 37 -19.04 -0.59 -8.88
N ASP A 38 -18.66 -0.54 -10.16
CA ASP A 38 -19.20 -1.43 -11.19
C ASP A 38 -18.64 -2.86 -11.08
N LEU A 39 -17.50 -3.01 -10.38
CA LEU A 39 -16.91 -4.29 -10.01
C LEU A 39 -16.60 -4.27 -8.51
N MET A 40 -17.20 -5.17 -7.73
CA MET A 40 -16.91 -5.30 -6.30
C MET A 40 -16.58 -6.75 -5.95
N LEU A 41 -15.56 -6.92 -5.10
CA LEU A 41 -15.24 -8.21 -4.51
C LEU A 41 -16.26 -8.51 -3.41
N SER A 42 -16.63 -9.77 -3.29
CA SER A 42 -17.59 -10.26 -2.32
C SER A 42 -16.96 -11.36 -1.46
N ARG A 43 -17.74 -11.88 -0.51
CA ARG A 43 -17.28 -12.90 0.43
C ARG A 43 -16.78 -14.16 -0.27
N GLU A 44 -17.34 -14.47 -1.44
CA GLU A 44 -16.94 -15.62 -2.25
C GLU A 44 -15.51 -15.49 -2.80
N ASP A 45 -14.94 -14.29 -2.83
CA ASP A 45 -13.58 -14.04 -3.30
C ASP A 45 -12.53 -14.10 -2.19
N ILE A 46 -12.91 -14.43 -0.95
CA ILE A 46 -11.95 -14.58 0.14
C ILE A 46 -11.00 -15.73 -0.19
N SER A 47 -9.73 -15.40 -0.40
CA SER A 47 -8.66 -16.35 -0.71
C SER A 47 -7.86 -16.75 0.53
N ASP A 48 -7.85 -15.91 1.58
CA ASP A 48 -7.15 -16.19 2.82
C ASP A 48 -7.75 -15.42 4.01
N VAL A 49 -7.62 -15.99 5.22
CA VAL A 49 -8.08 -15.38 6.48
C VAL A 49 -7.07 -15.65 7.59
N GLU A 50 -6.54 -14.57 8.17
CA GLU A 50 -5.63 -14.63 9.30
C GLU A 50 -6.34 -14.21 10.59
N PHE A 51 -6.07 -14.95 11.67
CA PHE A 51 -6.53 -14.64 13.02
C PHE A 51 -5.32 -14.50 13.93
N LYS A 52 -5.20 -13.37 14.61
CA LYS A 52 -4.15 -13.17 15.61
C LYS A 52 -4.68 -12.42 16.82
N GLU A 53 -4.13 -12.68 18.00
CA GLU A 53 -4.40 -11.83 19.15
C GLU A 53 -4.00 -10.39 18.79
N TYR A 54 -4.95 -9.46 18.94
CA TYR A 54 -4.68 -8.05 18.72
C TYR A 54 -3.91 -7.52 19.93
N ILE A 55 -2.59 -7.59 19.82
CA ILE A 55 -1.69 -6.92 20.75
C ILE A 55 -1.61 -5.47 20.28
N LYS A 56 -2.26 -4.56 21.00
CA LYS A 56 -2.06 -3.11 20.81
C LYS A 56 -0.63 -2.76 21.25
N GLY A 57 0.36 -3.11 20.43
CA GLY A 57 1.74 -2.77 20.65
C GLY A 57 1.99 -1.29 20.31
N PRO A 58 2.88 -0.58 21.01
CA PRO A 58 3.51 0.59 20.40
C PRO A 58 4.15 0.14 19.08
N ILE A 59 4.17 1.02 18.06
CA ILE A 59 5.04 0.87 16.90
C ILE A 59 6.38 0.36 17.45
N ASP A 60 6.81 -0.83 17.01
CA ASP A 60 7.99 -1.45 17.59
C ASP A 60 9.18 -0.47 17.45
N GLU A 61 10.12 -0.49 18.39
CA GLU A 61 11.19 0.51 18.42
C GLU A 61 11.95 0.54 17.08
N LYS A 62 12.08 -0.59 16.38
CA LYS A 62 12.67 -0.65 15.04
C LYS A 62 11.82 0.12 14.02
N SER A 63 10.50 -0.04 14.01
CA SER A 63 9.59 0.73 13.15
C SER A 63 9.59 2.24 13.47
N LYS A 64 9.75 2.64 14.74
CA LYS A 64 9.94 4.06 15.11
C LYS A 64 11.25 4.63 14.58
N GLN A 65 12.33 3.86 14.66
CA GLN A 65 13.63 4.28 14.12
C GLN A 65 13.56 4.36 12.58
N ILE A 66 12.88 3.42 11.92
CA ILE A 66 12.65 3.44 10.47
C ILE A 66 11.87 4.70 10.06
N LEU A 67 10.78 5.05 10.76
CA LEU A 67 10.02 6.26 10.49
C LEU A 67 10.87 7.53 10.62
N LYS A 68 11.68 7.64 11.67
CA LYS A 68 12.61 8.77 11.84
C LYS A 68 13.61 8.89 10.69
N ILE A 69 14.16 7.76 10.23
CA ILE A 69 15.09 7.74 9.09
C ILE A 69 14.38 8.18 7.82
N ILE A 70 13.17 7.67 7.57
CA ILE A 70 12.36 8.04 6.38
C ILE A 70 12.03 9.53 6.40
N GLU A 71 11.60 10.08 7.54
CA GLU A 71 11.29 11.52 7.66
C GLU A 71 12.51 12.38 7.38
N TYR A 72 13.65 12.06 8.01
CA TYR A 72 14.91 12.77 7.79
C TYR A 72 15.35 12.73 6.32
N MET A 73 15.36 11.53 5.71
CA MET A 73 15.76 11.38 4.31
C MET A 73 14.75 12.01 3.34
N TYR A 74 13.46 12.01 3.67
CA TYR A 74 12.43 12.62 2.84
C TYR A 74 12.66 14.13 2.69
N GLU A 75 12.92 14.83 3.80
CA GLU A 75 13.19 16.27 3.78
C GLU A 75 14.49 16.61 3.02
N ASP A 76 15.52 15.80 3.19
CA ASP A 76 16.79 16.02 2.50
C ASP A 76 16.69 15.78 1.00
N GLU A 77 16.13 14.63 0.61
CA GLU A 77 16.00 14.23 -0.78
C GLU A 77 14.92 15.01 -1.53
N GLN A 78 13.91 15.55 -0.82
CA GLN A 78 12.93 16.46 -1.42
C GLN A 78 13.62 17.73 -1.91
N ARG A 79 14.51 18.33 -1.09
CA ARG A 79 15.27 19.51 -1.49
C ARG A 79 16.15 19.23 -2.69
N HIS A 80 16.89 18.12 -2.68
CA HIS A 80 17.70 17.71 -3.83
C HIS A 80 16.87 17.43 -5.08
N TYR A 81 15.67 16.87 -4.93
CA TYR A 81 14.75 16.64 -6.05
C TYR A 81 14.24 17.96 -6.64
N GLU A 82 13.88 18.93 -5.80
CA GLU A 82 13.34 20.23 -6.22
C GLU A 82 14.42 21.18 -6.78
N GLU A 83 15.67 21.06 -6.34
CA GLU A 83 16.81 21.86 -6.83
C GLU A 83 17.29 21.45 -8.23
N ASN A 84 16.88 20.28 -8.73
CA ASN A 84 17.18 19.84 -10.08
C ASN A 84 16.05 20.25 -11.04
N ASP A 85 16.36 21.08 -12.05
CA ASP A 85 15.41 21.53 -13.09
C ASP A 85 14.70 20.37 -13.82
N ILE A 86 15.37 19.21 -13.92
CA ILE A 86 14.80 17.96 -14.42
C ILE A 86 15.23 16.83 -13.48
N PRO A 87 14.39 16.46 -12.52
CA PRO A 87 14.70 15.35 -11.64
C PRO A 87 14.75 14.06 -12.45
N PRO A 88 15.79 13.21 -12.28
CA PRO A 88 15.87 11.96 -13.01
C PRO A 88 14.68 11.05 -12.66
N ASN A 89 14.04 10.47 -13.68
CA ASN A 89 13.06 9.39 -13.47
C ASN A 89 13.77 8.25 -12.71
N GLY A 90 13.42 8.07 -11.43
CA GLY A 90 14.10 7.14 -10.53
C GLY A 90 14.86 7.80 -9.37
N HIS A 91 14.74 9.12 -9.19
CA HIS A 91 15.28 9.79 -8.00
C HIS A 91 14.73 9.13 -6.71
N ILE A 92 15.62 8.90 -5.75
CA ILE A 92 15.32 8.13 -4.53
C ILE A 92 14.16 8.77 -3.73
N TYR A 93 14.02 10.09 -3.79
CA TYR A 93 12.88 10.83 -3.23
C TYR A 93 11.51 10.22 -3.59
N LEU A 94 11.29 9.80 -4.84
CA LEU A 94 10.01 9.22 -5.28
C LEU A 94 9.74 7.88 -4.58
N SER A 95 10.79 7.08 -4.37
CA SER A 95 10.72 5.83 -3.62
C SER A 95 10.43 6.08 -2.14
N ILE A 96 11.09 7.08 -1.53
CA ILE A 96 10.88 7.47 -0.12
C ILE A 96 9.46 8.01 0.08
N LYS A 97 8.96 8.85 -0.85
CA LYS A 97 7.59 9.36 -0.84
C LYS A 97 6.57 8.23 -0.84
N ARG A 98 6.72 7.27 -1.74
CA ARG A 98 5.84 6.10 -1.79
C ARG A 98 5.91 5.25 -0.53
N LEU A 99 7.10 5.10 0.05
CA LEU A 99 7.30 4.33 1.28
C LEU A 99 6.64 5.01 2.50
N LYS A 100 6.61 6.34 2.53
CA LYS A 100 5.90 7.14 3.54
C LYS A 100 4.37 7.01 3.44
N GLU A 101 3.82 6.80 2.24
CA GLU A 101 2.39 6.57 2.04
C GLU A 101 1.94 5.15 2.42
N LEU A 102 2.89 4.21 2.56
CA LEU A 102 2.62 2.79 2.82
C LEU A 102 2.75 2.38 4.30
N ILE A 103 3.32 3.25 5.16
CA ILE A 103 3.49 3.05 6.61
C ILE A 103 2.45 3.89 7.35
#